data_AF-A0A8J1THZ2-F1
#
_entry.id   AF-A0A8J1THZ2-F1
#
_cell.length_a   1.000
_cell.length_b   1.000
_cell.length_c   1.000
_cell.angle_alpha   90.00
_cell.angle_beta   90.00
_cell.angle_gamma   90.00
#
_symmetry.space_group_name_H-M   'P 1'
#
loop_
_entity.id
_entity.type
_entity.pdbx_description
1 polymer ?
#
loop_
_entity_poly.entity_id
_entity_poly.type
_entity_poly.pdbx_seq_one_letter_code
_entity_poly.pdbx_strand_id
1 'polypeptide(L)'
;GKTAEDFREEYPKRMEKYTGYESTKIGSIYSLYLYDTVLAYLTAVSKVVNNSADWKSGRNVLREIQKDGFEFKGRTGMVKFDRTGDRLSDFALWHKNNAKSKYEEFTAVHMQDNEKLDFEEKKKPNFITDDGRPPPSTPKCGYLGDECRDVVSELDLWILLVIVAVIIVVVVGALAALILCIRKCKRNDEMLQNMWKIPY
;
A
#
# COMPACT_ATOMS: atom_id res chain seq x y z
N GLY A 1 -30.48 -20.17 -10.64
CA GLY A 1 -31.27 -19.28 -9.75
C GLY A 1 -30.97 -17.84 -10.13
N LYS A 2 -31.90 -16.91 -9.90
CA LYS A 2 -31.70 -15.49 -10.26
C LYS A 2 -30.48 -14.90 -9.54
N THR A 3 -29.65 -14.16 -10.26
CA THR A 3 -28.43 -13.53 -9.75
C THR A 3 -28.73 -12.23 -8.98
N ALA A 4 -27.71 -11.67 -8.32
CA ALA A 4 -27.81 -10.34 -7.70
C ALA A 4 -28.05 -9.23 -8.74
N GLU A 5 -27.52 -9.38 -9.95
CA GLU A 5 -27.73 -8.45 -11.06
C GLU A 5 -29.17 -8.51 -11.56
N ASP A 6 -29.72 -9.72 -11.75
CA ASP A 6 -31.11 -9.93 -12.15
C ASP A 6 -32.08 -9.23 -11.18
N PHE A 7 -31.79 -9.32 -9.87
CA PHE A 7 -32.61 -8.65 -8.86
C PHE A 7 -32.57 -7.12 -8.98
N ARG A 8 -31.38 -6.56 -9.27
CA ARG A 8 -31.21 -5.10 -9.41
C ARG A 8 -31.91 -4.57 -10.65
N GLU A 9 -32.04 -5.36 -11.71
CA GLU A 9 -32.82 -5.00 -12.89
C GLU A 9 -34.33 -5.16 -12.68
N GLU A 10 -34.74 -6.17 -11.93
CA GLU A 10 -36.16 -6.51 -11.72
C GLU A 10 -36.82 -5.62 -10.64
N TYR A 11 -36.12 -5.31 -9.56
CA TYR A 11 -36.68 -4.59 -8.41
C TYR A 11 -37.29 -3.22 -8.78
N PRO A 12 -36.62 -2.35 -9.56
CA PRO A 12 -37.19 -1.04 -9.92
C PRO A 12 -38.49 -1.17 -10.73
N LYS A 13 -38.56 -2.14 -11.67
CA LYS A 13 -39.77 -2.43 -12.45
C LYS A 13 -40.93 -2.90 -11.58
N ARG A 14 -40.64 -3.66 -10.52
CA ARG A 14 -41.66 -4.07 -9.54
C ARG A 14 -42.14 -2.90 -8.69
N MET A 15 -41.25 -1.97 -8.34
CA MET A 15 -41.56 -0.78 -7.54
C MET A 15 -42.41 0.24 -8.29
N GLU A 16 -42.33 0.27 -9.62
CA GLU A 16 -43.18 1.12 -10.46
C GLU A 16 -44.67 0.92 -10.15
N LYS A 17 -45.10 -0.34 -9.97
CA LYS A 17 -46.50 -0.67 -9.59
C LYS A 17 -46.96 0.03 -8.31
N TYR A 18 -46.05 0.30 -7.38
CA TYR A 18 -46.36 0.86 -6.06
C TYR A 18 -46.11 2.36 -5.97
N THR A 19 -45.15 2.86 -6.74
CA THR A 19 -44.70 4.26 -6.67
C THR A 19 -45.24 5.11 -7.81
N GLY A 20 -45.71 4.49 -8.90
CA GLY A 20 -46.08 5.20 -10.13
C GLY A 20 -44.90 5.80 -10.90
N TYR A 21 -43.65 5.52 -10.48
CA TYR A 21 -42.45 6.03 -11.12
C TYR A 21 -41.78 4.93 -11.95
N GLU A 22 -41.77 5.11 -13.27
CA GLU A 22 -41.06 4.24 -14.19
C GLU A 22 -39.55 4.45 -14.03
N SER A 23 -38.85 3.41 -13.56
CA SER A 23 -37.40 3.44 -13.40
C SER A 23 -36.73 2.65 -14.51
N THR A 24 -36.11 3.36 -15.45
CA THR A 24 -35.18 2.80 -16.43
C THR A 24 -33.80 2.50 -15.84
N LYS A 25 -33.57 2.89 -14.58
CA LYS A 25 -32.29 2.74 -13.88
C LYS A 25 -32.18 1.37 -13.20
N ILE A 26 -30.97 0.80 -13.25
CA ILE A 26 -30.59 -0.37 -12.48
C ILE A 26 -30.65 -0.02 -10.99
N GLY A 27 -31.24 -0.90 -10.19
CA GLY A 27 -31.33 -0.75 -8.75
C GLY A 27 -29.96 -0.57 -8.10
N SER A 28 -29.92 0.21 -7.02
CA SER A 28 -28.72 0.37 -6.21
C SER A 28 -28.24 -0.97 -5.66
N ILE A 29 -26.93 -1.16 -5.52
CA ILE A 29 -26.37 -2.34 -4.84
C ILE A 29 -26.89 -2.47 -3.41
N TYR A 30 -27.20 -1.34 -2.76
CA TYR A 30 -27.73 -1.29 -1.39
C TYR A 30 -29.12 -1.91 -1.26
N SER A 31 -29.89 -2.05 -2.34
CA SER A 31 -31.20 -2.72 -2.28
C SER A 31 -31.09 -4.21 -1.96
N LEU A 32 -29.99 -4.86 -2.38
CA LEU A 32 -29.69 -6.25 -2.05
C LEU A 32 -29.47 -6.41 -0.54
N TYR A 33 -28.68 -5.53 0.05
CA TYR A 33 -28.40 -5.52 1.49
C TYR A 33 -29.64 -5.20 2.32
N LEU A 34 -30.48 -4.27 1.85
CA LEU A 34 -31.75 -3.96 2.51
C LEU A 34 -32.70 -5.17 2.48
N TYR A 35 -32.79 -5.86 1.34
CA TYR A 35 -33.56 -7.10 1.23
C TYR A 35 -33.08 -8.15 2.23
N ASP A 36 -31.77 -8.37 2.29
CA ASP A 36 -31.17 -9.34 3.21
C ASP A 36 -31.34 -8.95 4.67
N THR A 37 -31.33 -7.64 4.98
CA THR A 37 -31.59 -7.13 6.34
C THR A 37 -33.01 -7.44 6.78
N VAL A 38 -34.00 -7.18 5.91
CA VAL A 38 -35.41 -7.51 6.19
C VAL A 38 -35.58 -9.02 6.33
N LEU A 39 -34.91 -9.81 5.48
CA LEU A 39 -34.96 -11.26 5.56
C LEU A 39 -34.29 -11.80 6.83
N ALA A 40 -33.20 -11.21 7.29
CA ALA A 40 -32.57 -11.54 8.58
C ALA A 40 -33.55 -11.32 9.72
N TYR A 41 -34.19 -10.15 9.77
CA TYR A 41 -35.18 -9.81 10.78
C TYR A 41 -36.36 -10.79 10.78
N LEU A 42 -36.94 -11.08 9.61
CA LEU A 42 -38.08 -12.01 9.48
C LEU A 42 -37.69 -13.44 9.88
N THR A 43 -36.48 -13.88 9.50
CA THR A 43 -35.93 -15.18 9.91
C THR A 43 -35.78 -15.27 11.42
N ALA A 44 -35.25 -14.22 12.06
CA ALA A 44 -35.09 -14.16 13.50
C ALA A 44 -36.45 -14.15 14.22
N VAL A 45 -37.39 -13.31 13.77
CA VAL A 45 -38.77 -13.27 14.30
C VAL A 45 -39.45 -14.62 14.18
N SER A 46 -39.32 -15.30 13.04
CA SER A 46 -39.86 -16.65 12.84
C SER A 46 -39.30 -17.65 13.87
N LYS A 47 -37.99 -17.62 14.13
CA LYS A 47 -37.36 -18.44 15.19
C LYS A 47 -37.89 -18.08 16.59
N VAL A 48 -38.05 -16.81 16.92
CA VAL A 48 -38.60 -16.36 18.22
C VAL A 48 -40.03 -16.87 18.41
N VAL A 49 -40.88 -16.74 17.38
CA VAL A 49 -42.27 -17.20 17.42
C VAL A 49 -42.34 -18.71 17.60
N ASN A 50 -41.50 -19.47 16.88
CA ASN A 50 -41.42 -20.93 17.01
C ASN A 50 -40.97 -21.37 18.41
N ASN A 51 -40.14 -20.56 19.08
CA ASN A 51 -39.70 -20.79 20.45
C ASN A 51 -40.74 -20.31 21.49
N SER A 52 -41.95 -19.92 21.07
CA SER A 52 -43.02 -19.41 21.94
C SER A 52 -42.59 -18.19 22.78
N ALA A 53 -41.61 -17.43 22.31
CA ALA A 53 -41.14 -16.23 22.96
C ALA A 53 -41.81 -14.98 22.35
N ASP A 54 -41.82 -13.88 23.11
CA ASP A 54 -42.37 -12.62 22.62
C ASP A 54 -41.47 -12.03 21.52
N TRP A 55 -41.98 -12.00 20.29
CA TRP A 55 -41.31 -11.42 19.13
C TRP A 55 -41.29 -9.89 19.13
N LYS A 56 -42.16 -9.24 19.92
CA LYS A 56 -42.13 -7.78 20.10
C LYS A 56 -40.96 -7.33 20.97
N SER A 57 -40.38 -8.26 21.75
CA SER A 57 -39.13 -8.03 22.47
C SER A 57 -37.96 -8.03 21.48
N GLY A 58 -37.46 -6.83 21.14
CA GLY A 58 -36.27 -6.69 20.31
C GLY A 58 -35.04 -7.42 20.87
N ARG A 59 -34.96 -7.60 22.19
CA ARG A 59 -33.92 -8.41 22.83
C ARG A 59 -34.01 -9.89 22.45
N ASN A 60 -35.21 -10.44 22.34
CA ASN A 60 -35.39 -11.84 21.93
C ASN A 60 -34.99 -12.02 20.46
N VAL A 61 -35.39 -11.09 19.59
CA VAL A 61 -35.00 -11.11 18.17
C VAL A 61 -33.49 -10.99 18.00
N LEU A 62 -32.86 -10.03 18.68
CA LEU A 62 -31.41 -9.85 18.62
C LEU A 62 -30.66 -11.08 19.14
N ARG A 63 -31.13 -11.70 20.23
CA ARG A 63 -30.55 -12.95 20.74
C ARG A 63 -30.62 -14.09 19.75
N GLU A 64 -31.68 -14.20 18.94
CA GLU A 64 -31.72 -15.21 17.88
C GLU A 64 -30.72 -14.93 16.76
N ILE A 65 -30.47 -13.65 16.42
CA ILE A 65 -29.45 -13.26 15.43
C ILE A 65 -28.04 -13.55 15.94
N GLN A 66 -27.78 -13.29 17.22
CA GLN A 66 -26.47 -13.50 17.88
C GLN A 66 -26.17 -14.97 18.22
N LYS A 67 -27.09 -15.90 17.94
CA LYS A 67 -26.82 -17.33 18.14
C LYS A 67 -25.85 -17.84 17.09
N ASP A 68 -24.93 -18.69 17.52
CA ASP A 68 -24.05 -19.43 16.63
C ASP A 68 -24.85 -20.17 15.55
N GLY A 69 -24.41 -20.04 14.30
CA GLY A 69 -25.07 -20.67 13.16
C GLY A 69 -26.34 -19.94 12.69
N PHE A 70 -26.56 -18.68 13.07
CA PHE A 70 -27.58 -17.87 12.43
C PHE A 70 -27.16 -17.51 11.00
N GLU A 71 -27.61 -18.32 10.05
CA GLU A 71 -27.37 -18.13 8.62
C GLU A 71 -28.62 -18.36 7.77
N PHE A 72 -28.67 -17.70 6.62
CA PHE A 72 -29.73 -17.88 5.62
C PHE A 72 -29.24 -17.51 4.22
N LYS A 73 -29.96 -17.99 3.20
CA LYS A 73 -29.68 -17.65 1.80
C LYS A 73 -30.41 -16.36 1.41
N GLY A 74 -29.67 -15.27 1.33
CA GLY A 74 -30.12 -13.97 0.85
C GLY A 74 -29.91 -13.76 -0.65
N ARG A 75 -30.09 -12.52 -1.10
CA ARG A 75 -29.80 -12.03 -2.45
C ARG A 75 -28.31 -11.77 -2.67
N THR A 76 -27.58 -11.46 -1.61
CA THR A 76 -26.11 -11.36 -1.65
C THR A 76 -25.39 -12.70 -1.45
N GLY A 77 -26.12 -13.82 -1.42
CA GLY A 77 -25.55 -15.15 -1.21
C GLY A 77 -25.87 -15.71 0.17
N MET A 78 -24.96 -16.50 0.75
CA MET A 78 -25.09 -16.95 2.13
C MET A 78 -24.79 -15.78 3.07
N VAL A 79 -25.72 -15.45 3.93
CA VAL A 79 -25.59 -14.41 4.94
C VAL A 79 -25.42 -15.08 6.29
N LYS A 80 -24.35 -14.74 7.00
CA LYS A 80 -24.03 -15.26 8.34
C LYS A 80 -23.79 -14.11 9.30
N PHE A 81 -24.07 -14.34 10.57
CA PHE A 81 -23.85 -13.39 11.64
C PHE A 81 -22.95 -14.02 12.70
N ASP A 82 -22.10 -13.19 13.31
CA ASP A 82 -21.30 -13.59 14.45
C ASP A 82 -22.09 -13.46 15.77
N ARG A 83 -21.40 -13.72 16.88
CA ARG A 83 -21.96 -13.64 18.24
C ARG A 83 -22.25 -12.21 18.70
N THR A 84 -21.63 -11.19 18.11
CA THR A 84 -21.95 -9.78 18.42
C THR A 84 -23.20 -9.34 17.67
N GLY A 85 -23.60 -10.09 16.63
CA GLY A 85 -24.74 -9.79 15.78
C GLY A 85 -24.33 -8.97 14.56
N ASP A 86 -23.05 -8.95 14.24
CA ASP A 86 -22.49 -8.33 13.05
C ASP A 86 -22.43 -9.36 11.92
N ARG A 87 -22.63 -8.88 10.69
CA ARG A 87 -22.64 -9.74 9.51
C ARG A 87 -21.22 -10.12 9.12
N LEU A 88 -20.97 -11.42 8.99
CA LEU A 88 -19.77 -11.94 8.33
C LEU A 88 -19.86 -11.65 6.83
N SER A 89 -19.04 -10.72 6.38
CA SER A 89 -19.06 -10.19 5.02
C SER A 89 -17.92 -10.77 4.20
N ASP A 90 -18.25 -11.23 3.01
CA ASP A 90 -17.28 -11.62 1.99
C ASP A 90 -16.87 -10.40 1.16
N PHE A 91 -15.61 -10.34 0.79
CA PHE A 91 -15.05 -9.28 -0.04
C PHE A 91 -14.51 -9.85 -1.35
N ALA A 92 -14.41 -8.99 -2.36
CA ALA A 92 -13.78 -9.32 -3.62
C ALA A 92 -12.68 -8.29 -3.90
N LEU A 93 -11.49 -8.76 -4.22
CA LEU A 93 -10.37 -7.94 -4.63
C LEU A 93 -10.33 -7.86 -6.15
N TRP A 94 -10.29 -6.63 -6.65
CA TRP A 94 -10.33 -6.30 -8.07
C TRP A 94 -9.03 -5.63 -8.49
N HIS A 95 -8.55 -5.97 -9.67
CA HIS A 95 -7.42 -5.29 -10.29
C HIS A 95 -7.82 -4.72 -11.64
N LYS A 96 -7.15 -3.65 -12.07
CA LYS A 96 -7.35 -3.09 -13.40
C LYS A 96 -6.62 -3.94 -14.43
N ASN A 97 -7.35 -4.49 -15.39
CA ASN A 97 -6.79 -5.11 -16.57
C ASN A 97 -6.53 -4.03 -17.63
N ASN A 98 -5.27 -3.61 -17.78
CA ASN A 98 -4.88 -2.55 -18.72
C ASN A 98 -5.17 -2.89 -20.19
N ALA A 99 -5.09 -4.17 -20.58
CA ALA A 99 -5.35 -4.59 -21.96
C ALA A 99 -6.83 -4.45 -22.34
N LYS A 100 -7.74 -4.71 -21.39
CA LYS A 100 -9.19 -4.64 -21.62
C LYS A 100 -9.83 -3.34 -21.13
N SER A 101 -9.06 -2.47 -20.47
CA SER A 101 -9.56 -1.26 -19.78
C SER A 101 -10.74 -1.54 -18.84
N LYS A 102 -10.73 -2.69 -18.16
CA LYS A 102 -11.80 -3.13 -17.24
C LYS A 102 -11.20 -3.60 -15.92
N TYR A 103 -11.99 -3.50 -14.85
CA TYR A 103 -11.66 -4.15 -13.58
C TYR A 103 -12.05 -5.61 -13.65
N GLU A 104 -11.17 -6.48 -13.18
CA GLU A 104 -11.42 -7.90 -13.06
C GLU A 104 -11.18 -8.33 -11.61
N GLU A 105 -12.07 -9.14 -11.08
CA GLU A 105 -11.87 -9.80 -9.79
C GLU A 105 -10.74 -10.84 -9.92
N PHE A 106 -9.80 -10.84 -8.97
CA PHE A 106 -8.73 -11.83 -8.93
C PHE A 106 -8.74 -12.69 -7.66
N THR A 107 -9.35 -12.23 -6.58
CA THR A 107 -9.45 -12.99 -5.33
C THR A 107 -10.75 -12.68 -4.61
N ALA A 108 -11.45 -13.70 -4.15
CA ALA A 108 -12.52 -13.55 -3.16
C ALA A 108 -11.93 -13.79 -1.76
N VAL A 109 -12.42 -13.03 -0.79
CA VAL A 109 -11.99 -13.10 0.61
C VAL A 109 -13.21 -13.42 1.44
N HIS A 110 -13.23 -14.59 2.05
CA HIS A 110 -14.32 -15.06 2.90
C HIS A 110 -13.97 -14.87 4.36
N MET A 111 -14.86 -14.20 5.11
CA MET A 111 -14.68 -14.01 6.54
C MET A 111 -15.31 -15.18 7.30
N GLN A 112 -14.50 -15.86 8.11
CA GLN A 112 -14.97 -16.95 8.96
C GLN A 112 -15.34 -16.47 10.36
N ASP A 113 -16.15 -17.26 11.07
CA ASP A 113 -16.65 -16.98 12.43
C ASP A 113 -15.55 -16.73 13.49
N ASN A 114 -14.29 -17.05 13.20
CA ASN A 114 -13.13 -16.87 14.07
C ASN A 114 -12.18 -15.75 13.59
N GLU A 115 -12.71 -14.79 12.84
CA GLU A 115 -11.97 -13.66 12.25
C GLU A 115 -10.85 -14.10 11.28
N LYS A 116 -10.83 -15.37 10.87
CA LYS A 116 -9.91 -15.82 9.84
C LYS A 116 -10.43 -15.42 8.47
N LEU A 117 -9.51 -14.98 7.64
CA LEU A 117 -9.75 -14.69 6.23
C LEU A 117 -9.31 -15.90 5.41
N ASP A 118 -10.24 -16.42 4.62
CA ASP A 118 -9.94 -17.43 3.60
C ASP A 118 -9.90 -16.76 2.22
N PHE A 119 -8.89 -17.11 1.42
CA PHE A 119 -8.61 -16.47 0.15
C PHE A 119 -8.84 -17.47 -0.99
N GLU A 120 -9.83 -17.20 -1.83
CA GLU A 120 -10.07 -17.94 -3.05
C GLU A 120 -9.42 -17.22 -4.23
N GLU A 121 -8.25 -17.70 -4.67
CA GLU A 121 -7.58 -17.17 -5.86
C GLU A 121 -8.34 -17.58 -7.14
N LYS A 122 -8.97 -16.60 -7.78
CA LYS A 122 -9.68 -16.80 -9.06
C LYS A 122 -8.76 -16.56 -10.25
N LYS A 123 -7.85 -15.60 -10.12
CA LYS A 123 -6.87 -15.23 -11.13
C LYS A 123 -5.58 -14.76 -10.46
N LYS A 124 -4.47 -14.90 -11.17
CA LYS A 124 -3.21 -14.29 -10.75
C LYS A 124 -3.31 -12.76 -10.84
N PRO A 125 -2.95 -12.02 -9.79
CA PRO A 125 -2.86 -10.56 -9.86
C PRO A 125 -1.80 -10.15 -10.88
N ASN A 126 -2.12 -9.12 -11.68
CA ASN A 126 -1.20 -8.56 -12.65
C ASN A 126 -0.53 -7.31 -12.08
N PHE A 127 0.70 -7.45 -11.57
CA PHE A 127 1.49 -6.34 -11.09
C PHE A 127 2.29 -5.71 -12.22
N ILE A 128 2.27 -4.37 -12.29
CA ILE A 128 3.03 -3.59 -13.28
C ILE A 128 4.46 -3.40 -12.76
N THR A 129 5.18 -4.50 -12.60
CA THR A 129 6.61 -4.52 -12.23
C THR A 129 7.37 -5.35 -13.25
N ASP A 130 8.67 -5.09 -13.38
CA ASP A 130 9.52 -5.79 -14.37
C ASP A 130 9.56 -7.32 -14.15
N ASP A 131 9.36 -7.76 -12.91
CA ASP A 131 9.35 -9.16 -12.50
C ASP A 131 7.94 -9.76 -12.34
N GLY A 132 6.88 -8.97 -12.54
CA GLY A 132 5.48 -9.37 -12.37
C GLY A 132 5.07 -9.71 -10.93
N ARG A 133 5.87 -9.31 -9.93
CA ARG A 133 5.63 -9.57 -8.50
C ARG A 133 5.03 -8.35 -7.81
N PRO A 134 4.38 -8.54 -6.64
CA PRO A 134 3.93 -7.40 -5.84
C PRO A 134 5.11 -6.48 -5.52
N PRO A 135 4.95 -5.15 -5.67
CA PRO A 135 5.97 -4.21 -5.25
C PRO A 135 6.22 -4.36 -3.74
N PRO A 136 7.45 -4.17 -3.27
CA PRO A 136 7.76 -4.24 -1.86
C PRO A 136 6.96 -3.18 -1.10
N SER A 137 6.48 -3.53 0.11
CA SER A 137 5.71 -2.61 0.95
C SER A 137 6.50 -1.37 1.37
N THR A 138 7.83 -1.54 1.52
CA THR A 138 8.78 -0.47 1.81
C THR A 138 9.66 -0.22 0.58
N PRO A 139 9.87 1.05 0.17
CA PRO A 139 10.82 1.37 -0.89
C PRO A 139 12.24 0.91 -0.54
N LYS A 140 13.06 0.61 -1.55
CA LYS A 140 14.44 0.12 -1.36
C LYS A 140 15.35 1.05 -0.55
N CYS A 141 15.05 2.34 -0.49
CA CYS A 141 15.81 3.35 0.25
C CYS A 141 15.04 3.96 1.42
N GLY A 142 14.06 3.23 1.96
CA GLY A 142 13.14 3.77 2.94
C GLY A 142 12.23 4.84 2.34
N TYR A 143 11.26 5.30 3.12
CA TYR A 143 10.30 6.32 2.66
C TYR A 143 10.92 7.71 2.52
N LEU A 144 11.96 8.01 3.32
CA LEU A 144 12.63 9.31 3.35
C LEU A 144 13.93 9.34 2.54
N GLY A 145 14.40 8.20 2.03
CA GLY A 145 15.70 8.09 1.37
C GLY A 145 16.85 7.75 2.32
N ASP A 146 16.62 7.75 3.64
CA ASP A 146 17.67 7.57 4.66
C ASP A 146 18.33 6.18 4.66
N GLU A 147 17.71 5.18 4.03
CA GLU A 147 18.28 3.82 3.91
C GLU A 147 19.12 3.64 2.63
N CYS A 148 19.06 4.59 1.70
CA CYS A 148 20.07 4.67 0.65
C CYS A 148 21.39 4.99 1.37
N ARG A 149 22.34 4.06 1.36
CA ARG A 149 23.71 4.39 1.71
C ARG A 149 24.18 5.37 0.64
N ASP A 150 24.28 6.65 1.00
CA ASP A 150 24.83 7.67 0.13
C ASP A 150 26.15 7.14 -0.45
N VAL A 151 26.19 7.00 -1.77
CA VAL A 151 27.36 6.53 -2.54
C VAL A 151 28.56 7.49 -2.35
N VAL A 152 28.31 8.61 -1.67
CA VAL A 152 29.22 9.63 -1.12
C VAL A 152 30.20 9.06 -0.06
N SER A 153 30.05 7.82 0.38
CA SER A 153 30.75 7.34 1.59
C SER A 153 32.14 6.70 1.41
N GLU A 154 32.57 6.32 0.20
CA GLU A 154 33.93 5.77 0.00
C GLU A 154 34.74 6.47 -1.09
N LEU A 155 34.14 6.74 -2.25
CA LEU A 155 34.83 7.43 -3.35
C LEU A 155 35.23 8.87 -2.97
N ASP A 156 34.39 9.58 -2.23
CA ASP A 156 34.68 10.97 -1.85
C ASP A 156 35.79 11.08 -0.80
N LEU A 157 35.95 10.09 0.08
CA LEU A 157 37.05 10.09 1.04
C LEU A 157 38.40 9.89 0.35
N TRP A 158 38.48 8.99 -0.64
CA TRP A 158 39.70 8.79 -1.43
C TRP A 158 40.03 10.01 -2.29
N ILE A 159 39.03 10.63 -2.92
CA ILE A 159 39.22 11.87 -3.68
C ILE A 159 39.70 13.01 -2.77
N LEU A 160 39.08 13.18 -1.60
CA LEU A 160 39.50 14.16 -0.59
C LEU A 160 40.97 13.94 -0.16
N LEU A 161 41.35 12.70 0.13
CA LEU A 161 42.72 12.35 0.52
C LEU A 161 43.75 12.66 -0.57
N VAL A 162 43.44 12.38 -1.84
CA VAL A 162 44.31 12.69 -2.97
C VAL A 162 44.47 14.20 -3.13
N ILE A 163 43.38 14.98 -3.02
CA ILE A 163 43.44 16.44 -3.09
C ILE A 163 44.33 17.00 -1.98
N VAL A 164 44.16 16.54 -0.75
CA VAL A 164 44.99 16.96 0.40
C VAL A 164 46.46 16.61 0.19
N ALA A 165 46.76 15.40 -0.30
CA ALA A 165 48.14 14.98 -0.58
C ALA A 165 48.81 15.85 -1.65
N VAL A 166 48.10 16.19 -2.72
CA VAL A 166 48.60 17.08 -3.79
C VAL A 166 48.90 18.47 -3.23
N ILE A 167 48.02 19.03 -2.39
CA ILE A 167 48.23 20.34 -1.76
C ILE A 167 49.51 20.33 -0.91
N ILE A 168 49.73 19.28 -0.11
CA ILE A 168 50.93 19.16 0.72
C ILE A 168 52.20 19.14 -0.15
N VAL A 169 52.20 18.36 -1.24
CA VAL A 169 53.35 18.29 -2.16
C VAL A 169 53.65 19.66 -2.79
N VAL A 170 52.61 20.39 -3.22
CA VAL A 170 52.78 21.73 -3.80
C VAL A 170 53.34 22.71 -2.78
N VAL A 171 52.83 22.71 -1.54
CA VAL A 171 53.30 23.60 -0.47
C VAL A 171 54.76 23.29 -0.11
N VAL A 172 55.11 22.01 0.07
CA VAL A 172 56.50 21.60 0.37
C VAL A 172 57.43 21.95 -0.78
N GLY A 173 57.00 21.73 -2.03
CA GLY A 173 57.76 22.11 -3.23
C GLY A 173 58.00 23.62 -3.32
N ALA A 174 56.98 24.43 -3.03
CA ALA A 174 57.09 25.89 -3.00
C ALA A 174 58.05 26.37 -1.92
N LEU A 175 57.98 25.80 -0.71
CA LEU A 175 58.89 26.12 0.39
C LEU A 175 60.34 25.74 0.06
N ALA A 176 60.56 24.55 -0.51
CA ALA A 176 61.88 24.11 -0.94
C ALA A 176 62.45 25.02 -2.03
N ALA A 177 61.65 25.39 -3.03
CA ALA A 177 62.04 26.32 -4.09
C ALA A 177 62.40 27.70 -3.53
N LEU A 178 61.61 28.21 -2.58
CA LEU A 178 61.90 29.48 -1.89
C LEU A 178 63.25 29.43 -1.16
N ILE A 179 63.51 28.36 -0.39
CA ILE A 179 64.78 28.18 0.32
C ILE A 179 65.95 28.11 -0.65
N LEU A 180 65.83 27.35 -1.74
CA LEU A 180 66.87 27.24 -2.76
C LEU A 180 67.13 28.58 -3.45
N CYS A 181 66.08 29.36 -3.71
CA CYS A 181 66.18 30.70 -4.28
C CYS A 181 66.95 31.63 -3.33
N ILE A 182 66.61 31.64 -2.03
CA ILE A 182 67.32 32.44 -1.01
C ILE A 182 68.80 32.03 -0.94
N ARG A 183 69.11 30.73 -0.91
CA ARG A 183 70.50 30.24 -0.88
C ARG A 183 71.28 30.63 -2.13
N LYS A 184 70.63 30.58 -3.30
CA LYS A 184 71.23 30.99 -4.57
C LYS A 184 71.49 32.50 -4.62
N CYS A 185 70.56 33.32 -4.18
CA CYS A 185 70.77 34.76 -4.04
C CYS A 185 71.94 35.06 -3.10
N LYS A 186 71.99 34.46 -1.92
CA LYS A 186 73.11 34.65 -0.98
C LYS A 186 74.46 34.26 -1.59
N ARG A 187 74.55 33.12 -2.29
CA ARG A 187 75.78 32.70 -2.97
C ARG A 187 76.19 33.68 -4.08
N ASN A 188 75.23 34.23 -4.81
CA ASN A 188 75.51 35.23 -5.83
C ASN A 188 76.04 36.54 -5.21
N ASP A 189 75.49 36.98 -4.07
CA ASP A 189 75.96 38.15 -3.34
C ASP A 189 77.40 37.96 -2.84
N GLU A 190 77.74 36.76 -2.35
CA GLU A 190 79.10 36.41 -1.93
C GLU A 190 80.11 36.44 -3.10
N MET A 191 79.70 36.06 -4.31
CA MET A 191 80.56 36.16 -5.50
C MET A 191 80.79 37.62 -5.92
N LEU A 192 79.74 38.46 -5.89
CA LEU A 192 79.86 39.90 -6.18
C LEU A 192 80.77 40.61 -5.16
N GLN A 193 80.68 40.26 -3.87
CA GLN A 193 81.56 40.79 -2.83
C GLN A 193 83.03 40.36 -2.95
N ASN A 194 83.37 39.39 -3.79
CA ASN A 194 84.77 38.98 -4.00
C ASN A 194 85.36 39.50 -5.32
N MET A 195 84.57 40.17 -6.18
CA MET A 195 85.04 40.69 -7.47
C MET A 195 85.97 41.90 -7.37
N TRP A 196 86.04 42.59 -6.23
CA TRP A 196 86.95 43.72 -6.01
C TRP A 196 88.32 43.30 -5.44
N LYS A 197 88.53 42.01 -5.14
CA LYS A 197 89.83 41.50 -4.67
C LYS A 197 90.76 41.31 -5.87
N ILE A 198 91.76 42.19 -5.99
CA ILE A 198 92.82 42.09 -6.99
C ILE A 198 93.81 41.01 -6.51
N PRO A 199 94.12 39.97 -7.32
CA PRO A 199 95.14 38.99 -6.96
C PRO A 199 96.51 39.67 -6.98
N TYR A 200 97.23 39.59 -5.87
CA TYR A 200 98.64 39.98 -5.75
C TYR A 200 99.55 38.77 -6.01
#